data_AF-A0A6A0IN87-F1
#
_entry.id   AF-A0A6A0IN87-F1
#
_cell.length_a   1.000
_cell.length_b   1.000
_cell.length_c   1.000
_cell.angle_alpha   90.00
_cell.angle_beta   90.00
_cell.angle_gamma   90.00
#
_symmetry.space_group_name_H-M   'P 1'
#
loop_
_entity.id
_entity.type
_entity.pdbx_description
1 polymer ?
#
loop_
_entity_poly.entity_id
_entity_poly.type
_entity_poly.pdbx_seq_one_letter_code
_entity_poly.pdbx_strand_id
1 'polypeptide(L)'
;MCRPVRGVLARAAASALVAATLAAGAARASDPEEPGYVAPKLGPSFRTTVERAARRLDGAPCSSVLTEFVDGRTGRPLVESLRETGMTAGAFLSSLYFLDGTGTPLCRQVGVLAHTLPGGRAVLVCREQFLTLERRDERSAARVLLHEALHALGLKENPPSPWEIDQKVVDRCGW
;
A
#
# COMPACT_ATOMS: atom_id res chain seq x y z
N MET A 1 -83.00 25.82 24.94
CA MET A 1 -83.77 24.69 24.37
C MET A 1 -83.49 24.62 22.87
N CYS A 2 -83.28 23.41 22.35
CA CYS A 2 -83.25 22.95 20.94
C CYS A 2 -82.19 23.45 19.92
N ARG A 3 -81.20 22.56 19.73
CA ARG A 3 -80.42 22.13 18.53
C ARG A 3 -80.96 22.51 17.13
N PRO A 4 -80.12 22.61 16.06
CA PRO A 4 -79.52 21.41 15.45
C PRO A 4 -78.11 21.52 14.85
N VAL A 5 -77.65 20.35 14.41
CA VAL A 5 -76.34 19.88 13.93
C VAL A 5 -76.44 19.57 12.43
N ARG A 6 -75.28 19.42 11.76
CA ARG A 6 -74.99 18.77 10.45
C ARG A 6 -74.88 19.78 9.30
N GLY A 7 -73.99 19.66 8.33
CA GLY A 7 -72.97 18.67 7.97
C GLY A 7 -72.20 19.24 6.77
N VAL A 8 -70.89 18.99 6.67
CA VAL A 8 -70.26 18.06 5.71
C VAL A 8 -70.05 18.63 4.29
N LEU A 9 -68.75 18.88 3.99
CA LEU A 9 -68.01 18.71 2.71
C LEU A 9 -68.47 19.54 1.48
N ALA A 10 -67.67 19.98 0.52
CA ALA A 10 -66.30 19.77 0.03
C ALA A 10 -65.94 21.01 -0.83
N ARG A 11 -64.70 21.35 -1.19
CA ARG A 11 -63.81 20.76 -2.22
C ARG A 11 -62.56 21.66 -2.23
N ALA A 12 -61.38 21.16 -1.88
CA ALA A 12 -60.34 20.68 -2.80
C ALA A 12 -59.93 21.69 -3.90
N ALA A 13 -58.74 22.27 -3.75
CA ALA A 13 -57.88 22.65 -4.86
C ALA A 13 -56.44 22.25 -4.50
N ALA A 14 -55.86 21.43 -5.37
CA ALA A 14 -54.64 20.68 -5.16
C ALA A 14 -53.39 21.56 -5.37
N SER A 15 -52.49 21.56 -4.39
CA SER A 15 -51.11 22.03 -4.57
C SER A 15 -50.26 20.84 -5.02
N ALA A 16 -49.82 20.86 -6.27
CA ALA A 16 -48.86 19.90 -6.78
C ALA A 16 -47.49 20.13 -6.12
N LEU A 17 -47.11 19.26 -5.18
CA LEU A 17 -45.75 19.18 -4.66
C LEU A 17 -44.91 18.39 -5.67
N VAL A 18 -44.02 19.07 -6.39
CA VAL A 18 -42.94 18.42 -7.13
C VAL A 18 -41.88 18.02 -6.10
N ALA A 19 -41.92 16.76 -5.66
CA ALA A 19 -40.85 16.18 -4.86
C ALA A 19 -39.65 15.90 -5.79
N ALA A 20 -38.66 16.78 -5.78
CA ALA A 20 -37.37 16.51 -6.39
C ALA A 20 -36.68 15.40 -5.58
N THR A 21 -36.75 14.16 -6.08
CA THR A 21 -35.96 13.05 -5.55
C THR A 21 -34.49 13.33 -5.84
N LEU A 22 -33.75 13.75 -4.82
CA LEU A 22 -32.29 13.70 -4.82
C LEU A 22 -31.89 12.22 -4.87
N ALA A 23 -31.59 11.72 -6.07
CA ALA A 23 -30.87 10.47 -6.22
C ALA A 23 -29.47 10.68 -5.62
N ALA A 24 -29.27 10.24 -4.39
CA ALA A 24 -27.96 10.04 -3.82
C ALA A 24 -27.25 9.04 -4.74
N GLY A 25 -26.37 9.54 -5.61
CA GLY A 25 -25.41 8.71 -6.29
C GLY A 25 -24.56 8.06 -5.21
N ALA A 26 -24.88 6.82 -4.86
CA ALA A 26 -23.92 5.96 -4.20
C ALA A 26 -22.70 5.97 -5.11
N ALA A 27 -21.63 6.61 -4.66
CA ALA A 27 -20.32 6.42 -5.25
C ALA A 27 -20.15 4.90 -5.34
N ARG A 28 -20.05 4.38 -6.57
CA ARG A 28 -19.62 3.01 -6.74
C ARG A 28 -18.34 2.90 -5.93
N ALA A 29 -18.32 1.97 -4.97
CA ALA A 29 -17.06 1.52 -4.43
C ALA A 29 -16.18 1.20 -5.64
N SER A 30 -15.12 1.98 -5.81
CA SER A 30 -14.13 1.70 -6.83
C SER A 30 -13.75 0.24 -6.69
N ASP A 31 -13.73 -0.49 -7.81
CA ASP A 31 -13.22 -1.86 -7.85
C ASP A 31 -11.88 -1.92 -7.08
N PRO A 32 -11.56 -3.05 -6.41
CA PRO A 32 -10.27 -3.19 -5.76
C PRO A 32 -9.19 -2.84 -6.79
N GLU A 33 -8.42 -1.79 -6.51
CA GLU A 33 -7.26 -1.35 -7.27
C GLU A 33 -6.48 -2.62 -7.66
N GLU A 34 -6.19 -2.81 -8.96
CA GLU A 34 -5.57 -4.05 -9.43
C GLU A 34 -4.35 -4.41 -8.54
N PRO A 35 -4.27 -5.65 -8.02
CA PRO A 35 -3.31 -5.99 -6.99
C PRO A 35 -1.89 -6.03 -7.54
N GLY A 36 -1.14 -4.95 -7.32
CA GLY A 36 0.28 -4.87 -7.62
C GLY A 36 0.64 -4.98 -9.10
N TYR A 37 1.79 -4.42 -9.47
CA TYR A 37 2.27 -4.50 -10.85
C TYR A 37 3.74 -4.83 -10.86
N VAL A 38 4.16 -5.76 -11.72
CA VAL A 38 5.57 -6.04 -11.97
C VAL A 38 5.83 -5.77 -13.45
N ALA A 39 6.67 -4.78 -13.73
CA ALA A 39 7.03 -4.43 -15.10
C ALA A 39 7.63 -5.64 -15.83
N PRO A 40 7.17 -5.99 -17.04
CA PRO A 40 7.68 -7.16 -17.79
C PRO A 40 9.20 -7.18 -17.97
N LYS A 41 9.84 -6.00 -18.03
CA LYS A 41 11.30 -5.85 -18.16
C LYS A 41 12.08 -6.44 -16.99
N LEU A 42 11.47 -6.58 -15.80
CA LEU A 42 12.10 -7.17 -14.62
C LEU A 42 12.20 -8.71 -14.72
N GLY A 43 11.49 -9.31 -15.68
CA GLY A 43 11.53 -10.74 -15.93
C GLY A 43 10.67 -11.56 -14.95
N PRO A 44 10.45 -12.86 -15.25
CA PRO A 44 9.54 -13.70 -14.49
C PRO A 44 10.09 -14.07 -13.09
N SER A 45 11.41 -14.19 -12.92
CA SER A 45 12.02 -14.53 -11.62
C SER A 45 11.73 -13.48 -10.54
N PHE A 46 11.64 -12.21 -10.94
CA PHE A 46 11.38 -11.11 -10.02
C PHE A 46 10.04 -11.28 -9.27
N ARG A 47 9.00 -11.81 -9.94
CA ARG A 47 7.71 -12.08 -9.29
C ARG A 47 7.87 -13.10 -8.15
N THR A 48 8.67 -14.15 -8.35
CA THR A 48 8.99 -15.13 -7.30
C THR A 48 9.69 -14.47 -6.11
N THR A 49 10.54 -13.47 -6.36
CA THR A 49 11.22 -12.68 -5.32
C THR A 49 10.24 -11.80 -4.54
N VAL A 50 9.29 -11.14 -5.23
CA VAL A 50 8.19 -10.40 -4.59
C VAL A 50 7.37 -11.32 -3.68
N GLU A 51 6.95 -12.47 -4.18
CA GLU A 51 6.17 -13.43 -3.40
C GLU A 51 6.95 -13.97 -2.19
N ARG A 52 8.26 -14.19 -2.34
CA ARG A 52 9.13 -14.60 -1.22
C ARG A 52 9.21 -13.53 -0.15
N ALA A 53 9.41 -12.28 -0.54
CA ALA A 53 9.44 -11.15 0.38
C ALA A 53 8.08 -10.99 1.10
N ALA A 54 6.98 -11.03 0.34
CA ALA A 54 5.62 -10.93 0.87
C ALA A 54 5.32 -12.03 1.90
N ARG A 55 5.55 -13.31 1.53
CA ARG A 55 5.35 -14.45 2.46
C ARG A 55 6.21 -14.32 3.71
N ARG A 56 7.44 -13.82 3.57
CA ARG A 56 8.31 -13.64 4.72
C ARG A 56 7.79 -12.55 5.66
N LEU A 57 7.38 -11.41 5.11
CA LEU A 57 6.92 -10.26 5.86
C LEU A 57 5.62 -10.53 6.63
N ASP A 58 4.72 -11.33 6.06
CA ASP A 58 3.49 -11.76 6.76
C ASP A 58 3.77 -12.70 7.95
N GLY A 59 4.88 -13.45 7.90
CA GLY A 59 5.22 -14.42 8.92
C GLY A 59 5.91 -13.81 10.14
N ALA A 60 5.53 -14.24 11.34
CA ALA A 60 6.34 -14.01 12.54
C ALA A 60 7.69 -14.77 12.44
N PRO A 61 8.78 -14.26 13.05
CA PRO A 61 8.88 -12.99 13.75
C PRO A 61 9.09 -11.77 12.81
N CYS A 62 9.15 -11.95 11.49
CA CYS A 62 9.52 -10.88 10.55
C CYS A 62 8.54 -9.71 10.57
N SER A 63 7.23 -9.96 10.67
CA SER A 63 6.21 -8.89 10.77
C SER A 63 6.44 -7.91 11.93
N SER A 64 7.15 -8.31 12.99
CA SER A 64 7.49 -7.42 14.11
C SER A 64 8.45 -6.29 13.72
N VAL A 65 9.16 -6.39 12.59
CA VAL A 65 10.00 -5.29 12.08
C VAL A 65 9.21 -3.99 11.88
N LEU A 66 7.91 -4.09 11.60
CA LEU A 66 7.01 -2.95 11.44
C LEU A 66 6.76 -2.16 12.74
N THR A 67 7.11 -2.74 13.89
CA THR A 67 7.04 -2.06 15.20
C THR A 67 8.35 -1.38 15.59
N GLU A 68 9.45 -1.65 14.87
CA GLU A 68 10.78 -1.09 15.15
C GLU A 68 10.97 0.31 14.53
N PHE A 69 10.06 0.70 13.64
CA PHE A 69 10.18 1.91 12.83
C PHE A 69 8.92 2.75 12.89
N VAL A 70 9.08 4.05 12.63
CA VAL A 70 7.99 5.03 12.61
C VAL A 70 7.82 5.64 11.22
N ASP A 71 6.57 5.93 10.84
CA ASP A 71 6.26 6.72 9.66
C ASP A 71 6.75 8.15 9.91
N GLY A 72 7.68 8.62 9.07
CA GLY A 72 8.31 9.92 9.27
C GLY A 72 7.39 11.12 9.03
N ARG A 73 6.17 10.91 8.50
CA ARG A 73 5.14 11.94 8.31
C ARG A 73 4.24 12.07 9.53
N THR A 74 3.88 10.94 10.15
CA THR A 74 2.90 10.91 11.25
C THR A 74 3.53 10.71 12.62
N GLY A 75 4.76 10.19 12.69
CA GLY A 75 5.45 9.82 13.93
C GLY A 75 4.92 8.54 14.57
N ARG A 76 3.96 7.85 13.95
CA ARG A 76 3.38 6.59 14.47
C ARG A 76 4.17 5.38 13.98
N PRO A 77 4.14 4.24 14.70
CA PRO A 77 4.75 3.00 14.22
C PRO A 77 4.28 2.59 12.82
N LEU A 78 5.15 2.00 11.99
CA LEU A 78 4.78 1.57 10.62
C LEU A 78 3.67 0.52 10.62
N VAL A 79 3.55 -0.29 11.68
CA VAL A 79 2.42 -1.22 11.85
C VAL A 79 1.07 -0.49 11.87
N GLU A 80 1.01 0.75 12.34
CA GLU A 80 -0.21 1.55 12.31
C GLU A 80 -0.50 2.09 10.91
N SER A 81 0.52 2.57 10.20
CA SER A 81 0.40 2.95 8.78
C SER A 81 -0.07 1.76 7.93
N LEU A 82 0.45 0.56 8.17
CA LEU A 82 -0.02 -0.66 7.52
C LEU A 82 -1.50 -0.91 7.83
N ARG A 83 -1.91 -0.80 9.10
CA ARG A 83 -3.30 -1.04 9.52
C ARG A 83 -4.29 -0.10 8.81
N GLU A 84 -3.89 1.13 8.50
CA GLU A 84 -4.71 2.08 7.75
C GLU A 84 -4.98 1.66 6.30
N THR A 85 -4.10 0.85 5.72
CA THR A 85 -4.31 0.26 4.38
C THR A 85 -5.36 -0.85 4.38
N GLY A 86 -5.69 -1.42 5.55
CA GLY A 86 -6.56 -2.59 5.66
C GLY A 86 -5.94 -3.90 5.14
N MET A 87 -4.65 -3.91 4.80
CA MET A 87 -3.94 -5.07 4.24
C MET A 87 -3.12 -5.80 5.30
N THR A 88 -2.80 -7.08 5.04
CA THR A 88 -1.68 -7.75 5.70
C THR A 88 -0.35 -7.18 5.17
N ALA A 89 0.76 -7.46 5.84
CA ALA A 89 2.05 -6.88 5.47
C ALA A 89 2.55 -7.39 4.11
N GLY A 90 2.40 -8.69 3.85
CA GLY A 90 2.71 -9.33 2.58
C GLY A 90 1.73 -8.94 1.47
N ALA A 91 0.44 -8.75 1.79
CA ALA A 91 -0.52 -8.20 0.84
C ALA A 91 -0.16 -6.76 0.45
N PHE A 92 0.25 -5.93 1.41
CA PHE A 92 0.73 -4.58 1.15
C PHE A 92 1.95 -4.58 0.22
N LEU A 93 2.98 -5.39 0.53
CA LEU A 93 4.17 -5.51 -0.33
C LEU A 93 3.79 -5.99 -1.73
N SER A 94 2.92 -6.99 -1.84
CA SER A 94 2.46 -7.53 -3.12
C SER A 94 1.64 -6.52 -3.91
N SER A 95 1.03 -5.53 -3.25
CA SER A 95 0.26 -4.47 -3.89
C SER A 95 1.15 -3.39 -4.55
N LEU A 96 2.45 -3.33 -4.25
CA LEU A 96 3.32 -2.27 -4.78
C LEU A 96 3.52 -2.37 -6.29
N TYR A 97 3.83 -1.24 -6.92
CA TYR A 97 4.19 -1.14 -8.33
C TYR A 97 5.71 -1.28 -8.47
N PHE A 98 6.19 -2.42 -8.96
CA PHE A 98 7.59 -2.68 -9.26
C PHE A 98 7.90 -2.30 -10.70
N LEU A 99 8.68 -1.25 -10.87
CA LEU A 99 9.00 -0.63 -12.16
C LEU A 99 10.49 -0.77 -12.46
N ASP A 100 10.84 -0.81 -13.75
CA ASP A 100 12.24 -0.76 -14.18
C ASP A 100 12.79 0.67 -13.99
N GLY A 101 13.72 0.84 -13.06
CA GLY A 101 14.43 2.09 -12.78
C GLY A 101 15.66 2.32 -13.65
N THR A 102 15.96 1.45 -14.62
CA THR A 102 17.13 1.59 -15.49
C THR A 102 17.16 2.99 -16.14
N GLY A 103 18.28 3.69 -15.99
CA GLY A 103 18.48 5.04 -16.54
C GLY A 103 18.20 6.19 -15.58
N THR A 104 17.59 5.95 -14.41
CA THR A 104 17.48 6.98 -13.37
C THR A 104 18.86 7.33 -12.78
N PRO A 105 19.05 8.55 -12.23
CA PRO A 105 20.31 8.89 -11.56
C PRO A 105 20.70 7.94 -10.42
N LEU A 106 19.73 7.45 -9.64
CA LEU A 106 19.97 6.51 -8.54
C LEU A 106 20.42 5.14 -9.05
N CYS A 107 19.78 4.60 -10.10
CA CYS A 107 20.18 3.29 -10.63
C CYS A 107 21.50 3.28 -11.41
N ARG A 108 22.12 4.46 -11.62
CA ARG A 108 23.51 4.56 -12.11
C ARG A 108 24.54 4.48 -10.99
N GLN A 109 24.13 4.63 -9.73
CA GLN A 109 25.02 4.52 -8.59
C GLN A 109 25.27 3.04 -8.26
N VAL A 110 26.53 2.71 -7.99
CA VAL A 110 26.92 1.35 -7.59
C VAL A 110 26.37 1.06 -6.20
N GLY A 111 25.71 -0.08 -6.05
CA GLY A 111 25.18 -0.55 -4.76
C GLY A 111 23.72 -0.18 -4.52
N VAL A 112 23.09 0.62 -5.40
CA VAL A 112 21.65 0.86 -5.37
C VAL A 112 20.94 -0.25 -6.15
N LEU A 113 20.12 -1.03 -5.46
CA LEU A 113 19.44 -2.21 -6.02
C LEU A 113 17.97 -1.92 -6.34
N ALA A 114 17.33 -1.11 -5.51
CA ALA A 114 16.01 -0.54 -5.71
C ALA A 114 15.93 0.78 -4.94
N HIS A 115 14.88 1.56 -5.18
CA HIS A 115 14.55 2.71 -4.35
C HIS A 115 13.06 3.04 -4.44
N THR A 116 12.54 3.66 -3.38
CA THR A 116 11.12 3.99 -3.21
C THR A 116 11.01 5.30 -2.46
N LEU A 117 10.13 6.21 -2.90
CA LEU A 117 9.88 7.42 -2.12
C LEU A 117 9.11 7.08 -0.83
N PRO A 118 9.42 7.70 0.33
CA PRO A 118 8.68 7.47 1.56
C PRO A 118 7.18 7.72 1.39
N GLY A 119 6.36 6.71 1.70
CA GLY A 119 4.91 6.75 1.52
C GLY A 119 4.42 6.57 0.08
N GLY A 120 5.33 6.36 -0.88
CA GLY A 120 5.00 6.06 -2.27
C GLY A 120 4.58 4.61 -2.48
N ARG A 121 3.95 4.33 -3.62
CA ARG A 121 3.52 2.96 -4.01
C ARG A 121 4.40 2.32 -5.08
N ALA A 122 5.39 3.03 -5.61
CA ALA A 122 6.25 2.57 -6.70
C ALA A 122 7.68 2.29 -6.22
N VAL A 123 8.13 1.06 -6.43
CA VAL A 123 9.50 0.61 -6.21
C VAL A 123 10.21 0.61 -7.56
N LEU A 124 11.21 1.48 -7.72
CA LEU A 124 12.05 1.54 -8.91
C LEU A 124 13.24 0.60 -8.74
N VAL A 125 13.25 -0.48 -9.51
CA VAL A 125 14.25 -1.54 -9.41
C VAL A 125 15.41 -1.25 -10.37
N CYS A 126 16.63 -1.25 -9.84
CA CYS A 126 17.85 -1.09 -10.62
C CYS A 126 18.23 -2.42 -11.25
N ARG A 127 17.50 -2.76 -12.32
CA ARG A 127 17.36 -4.10 -12.91
C ARG A 127 18.66 -4.89 -13.04
N GLU A 128 19.71 -4.32 -13.62
CA GLU A 128 20.97 -5.05 -13.83
C GLU A 128 21.65 -5.45 -12.52
N GLN A 129 21.71 -4.53 -11.57
CA GLN A 129 22.31 -4.74 -10.25
C GLN A 129 21.46 -5.71 -9.43
N PHE A 130 20.14 -5.49 -9.41
CA PHE A 130 19.18 -6.32 -8.67
C PHE A 130 19.17 -7.76 -9.17
N LEU A 131 19.04 -7.99 -10.49
CA LEU A 131 19.01 -9.35 -11.04
C LEU A 131 20.35 -10.08 -10.88
N THR A 132 21.45 -9.33 -10.81
CA THR A 132 22.76 -9.91 -10.48
C THR A 132 22.82 -10.38 -9.02
N LEU A 133 22.22 -9.62 -8.09
CA LEU A 133 22.06 -10.06 -6.71
C LEU A 133 21.11 -11.25 -6.62
N GLU A 134 19.93 -11.18 -7.24
CA GLU A 134 18.92 -12.23 -7.21
C GLU A 134 19.50 -13.60 -7.60
N ARG A 135 20.30 -13.65 -8.68
CA ARG A 135 20.95 -14.90 -9.11
C ARG A 135 22.00 -15.43 -8.14
N ARG A 136 22.60 -14.57 -7.32
CA ARG A 136 23.64 -14.95 -6.34
C ARG A 136 23.04 -15.31 -4.99
N ASP A 137 22.07 -14.53 -4.54
CA ASP A 137 21.44 -14.62 -3.25
C ASP A 137 20.02 -14.06 -3.31
N GLU A 138 19.07 -14.96 -3.55
CA GLU A 138 17.65 -14.65 -3.60
C GLU A 138 17.09 -14.15 -2.25
N ARG A 139 17.75 -14.46 -1.10
CA ARG A 139 17.31 -13.96 0.21
C ARG A 139 17.70 -12.50 0.37
N SER A 140 18.93 -12.14 -0.01
CA SER A 140 19.35 -10.75 -0.04
C SER A 140 18.52 -9.91 -1.01
N ALA A 141 18.14 -10.45 -2.18
CA ALA A 141 17.24 -9.76 -3.10
C ALA A 141 15.83 -9.54 -2.50
N ALA A 142 15.28 -10.55 -1.81
CA ALA A 142 14.01 -10.38 -1.10
C ALA A 142 14.11 -9.37 0.05
N ARG A 143 15.25 -9.31 0.75
CA ARG A 143 15.52 -8.32 1.81
C ARG A 143 15.46 -6.89 1.27
N VAL A 144 16.00 -6.63 0.08
CA VAL A 144 15.87 -5.33 -0.58
C VAL A 144 14.41 -4.95 -0.75
N LEU A 145 13.54 -5.87 -1.22
CA LEU A 145 12.13 -5.54 -1.37
C LEU A 145 11.40 -5.29 -0.04
N LEU A 146 11.84 -5.95 1.05
CA LEU A 146 11.34 -5.64 2.40
C LEU A 146 11.74 -4.23 2.83
N HIS A 147 13.00 -3.85 2.61
CA HIS A 147 13.52 -2.52 2.87
C HIS A 147 12.68 -1.45 2.16
N GLU A 148 12.46 -1.63 0.86
CA GLU A 148 11.64 -0.74 0.05
C GLU A 148 10.19 -0.66 0.52
N ALA A 149 9.62 -1.78 1.00
CA ALA A 149 8.27 -1.78 1.56
C ALA A 149 8.16 -0.95 2.86
N LEU A 150 9.23 -0.88 3.67
CA LEU A 150 9.26 -0.01 4.85
C LEU A 150 9.22 1.47 4.44
N HIS A 151 9.97 1.86 3.41
CA HIS A 151 9.87 3.21 2.84
C HIS A 151 8.48 3.47 2.27
N ALA A 152 7.89 2.52 1.54
CA ALA A 152 6.51 2.64 1.05
C ALA A 152 5.47 2.86 2.17
N LEU A 153 5.68 2.31 3.36
CA LEU A 153 4.83 2.56 4.54
C LEU A 153 5.08 3.91 5.22
N GLY A 154 6.14 4.64 4.83
CA GLY A 154 6.43 5.99 5.29
C GLY A 154 7.75 6.15 6.05
N LEU A 155 8.59 5.12 6.12
CA LEU A 155 9.93 5.25 6.70
C LEU A 155 10.75 6.25 5.88
N LYS A 156 11.41 7.20 6.54
CA LYS A 156 12.32 8.16 5.88
C LYS A 156 13.58 7.47 5.36
N GLU A 157 14.17 8.05 4.32
CA GLU A 157 15.43 7.59 3.72
C GLU A 157 16.59 7.53 4.71
N ASN A 158 16.70 8.56 5.56
CA ASN A 158 17.71 8.67 6.60
C ASN A 158 17.36 9.86 7.53
N PRO A 159 17.35 9.71 8.87
CA PRO A 159 17.47 8.46 9.64
C PRO A 159 16.19 7.60 9.62
N PRO A 160 16.29 6.28 9.90
CA PRO A 160 17.53 5.50 10.18
C PRO A 160 18.37 5.27 8.92
N SER A 161 19.64 4.93 9.09
CA SER A 161 20.53 4.63 7.96
C SER A 161 20.14 3.31 7.28
N PRO A 162 20.47 3.11 5.99
CA PRO A 162 20.15 1.87 5.29
C PRO A 162 20.69 0.61 5.97
N TRP A 163 21.87 0.69 6.60
CA TRP A 163 22.47 -0.42 7.35
C TRP A 163 21.67 -0.78 8.61
N GLU A 164 21.16 0.22 9.34
CA GLU A 164 20.32 -0.02 10.52
C GLU A 164 18.99 -0.69 10.13
N ILE A 165 18.41 -0.27 9.00
CA ILE A 165 17.21 -0.90 8.45
C ILE A 165 17.49 -2.37 8.13
N ASP A 166 18.53 -2.63 7.34
CA ASP A 166 18.91 -3.97 6.93
C ASP A 166 19.20 -4.88 8.12
N GLN A 167 19.90 -4.38 9.14
CA GLN A 167 20.19 -5.15 10.35
C GLN A 167 18.91 -5.55 11.09
N LYS A 168 17.95 -4.62 11.26
CA LYS A 168 16.66 -4.94 11.90
C LYS A 168 15.84 -5.95 11.09
N VAL A 169 15.88 -5.85 9.76
CA VAL A 169 15.23 -6.83 8.90
C VAL A 169 15.91 -8.20 9.05
N VAL A 170 17.23 -8.27 9.07
CA VAL A 170 17.98 -9.51 9.34
C VAL A 170 17.60 -10.11 10.70
N ASP A 171 17.59 -9.31 11.75
CA ASP A 171 17.30 -9.76 13.12
C ASP A 171 15.89 -10.33 13.26
N ARG A 172 14.89 -9.69 12.62
CA ARG A 172 13.48 -10.13 12.71
C ARG A 172 13.12 -11.20 11.68
N CYS A 173 13.77 -11.20 10.52
CA CYS A 173 13.41 -12.06 9.39
C CYS A 173 14.36 -13.26 9.21
N GLY A 174 15.46 -13.35 9.96
CA GLY A 174 16.32 -14.55 10.00
C GLY A 174 16.95 -14.90 8.65
N TRP A 175 17.47 -13.89 7.94
CA TRP A 175 18.19 -14.02 6.67
C TRP A 175 19.61 -13.51 6.77
#